data_AF-A0A4Q1F5C9-F1
#
_entry.id   AF-A0A4Q1F5C9-F1
#
_cell.length_a   1.000
_cell.length_b   1.000
_cell.length_c   1.000
_cell.angle_alpha   90.00
_cell.angle_beta   90.00
_cell.angle_gamma   90.00
#
_symmetry.space_group_name_H-M   'P 1'
#
loop_
_entity.id
_entity.type
_entity.pdbx_description
1 polymer ?
#
loop_
_entity_poly.entity_id
_entity_poly.type
_entity_poly.pdbx_seq_one_letter_code
_entity_poly.pdbx_strand_id
1 'polypeptide(L)'
;MGRKGKKEENSINNSLKDINKYFKLEDLAERLAIRDAIGENIAAVSSFSLLQNSLKKNINNNKASLLFALFILKYSNWKSSDFEEEDIKKLYTMSLRSESTYVRYRALLNLKNIENENLRNQFEDQISKLHSNPPKNASEKEIEILAEMIKK
;
A
#
# COMPACT_ATOMS: atom_id res chain seq x y z
N MET A 1 -8.53 -4.89 -26.72
CA MET A 1 -9.18 -4.70 -25.40
C MET A 1 -10.65 -4.34 -25.60
N GLY A 2 -11.59 -5.04 -24.96
CA GLY A 2 -13.02 -4.69 -25.01
C GLY A 2 -13.35 -3.45 -24.17
N ARG A 3 -14.55 -2.87 -24.35
CA ARG A 3 -15.01 -1.65 -23.64
C ARG A 3 -14.87 -1.74 -22.11
N LYS A 4 -15.10 -2.93 -21.52
CA LYS A 4 -14.94 -3.16 -20.08
C LYS A 4 -13.49 -2.95 -19.61
N GLY A 5 -12.52 -3.54 -20.29
CA GLY A 5 -11.10 -3.42 -19.94
C GLY A 5 -10.60 -1.97 -19.99
N LYS A 6 -11.05 -1.20 -21.00
CA LYS A 6 -10.72 0.23 -21.10
C LYS A 6 -11.31 1.06 -19.96
N LYS A 7 -12.51 0.70 -19.48
CA LYS A 7 -13.13 1.36 -18.32
C LYS A 7 -12.36 1.09 -17.03
N GLU A 8 -11.94 -0.16 -16.81
CA GLU A 8 -11.13 -0.55 -15.64
C GLU A 8 -9.76 0.15 -15.66
N GLU A 9 -9.09 0.19 -16.80
CA GLU A 9 -7.81 0.89 -16.96
C GLU A 9 -7.92 2.39 -16.64
N ASN A 10 -8.96 3.04 -17.15
CA ASN A 10 -9.23 4.45 -16.83
C ASN A 10 -9.49 4.67 -15.34
N SER A 11 -10.23 3.76 -14.69
CA SER A 11 -10.51 3.82 -13.24
C SER A 11 -9.23 3.77 -12.41
N ILE A 12 -8.31 2.85 -12.75
CA ILE A 12 -6.99 2.73 -12.12
C ILE A 12 -6.16 4.00 -12.32
N ASN A 13 -6.09 4.51 -13.55
CA ASN A 13 -5.30 5.71 -13.86
C ASN A 13 -5.83 6.95 -13.13
N ASN A 14 -7.15 7.08 -12.98
CA ASN A 14 -7.75 8.18 -12.22
C ASN A 14 -7.48 8.04 -10.72
N SER A 15 -7.60 6.83 -10.16
CA SER A 15 -7.30 6.57 -8.76
C SER A 15 -5.84 6.89 -8.40
N LEU A 16 -4.90 6.56 -9.30
CA LEU A 16 -3.49 6.94 -9.14
C LEU A 16 -3.28 8.46 -9.19
N LYS A 17 -4.04 9.20 -10.01
CA LYS A 17 -3.98 10.67 -10.00
C LYS A 17 -4.51 11.25 -8.69
N ASP A 18 -5.63 10.73 -8.21
CA ASP A 18 -6.28 11.18 -6.97
C ASP A 18 -5.45 10.91 -5.72
N ILE A 19 -4.56 9.93 -5.75
CA ILE A 19 -3.66 9.68 -4.63
C ILE A 19 -2.76 10.88 -4.29
N ASN A 20 -2.45 11.75 -5.25
CA ASN A 20 -1.69 12.96 -4.96
C ASN A 20 -2.49 13.96 -4.13
N LYS A 21 -3.83 13.95 -4.22
CA LYS A 21 -4.70 14.77 -3.37
C LYS A 21 -4.65 14.26 -1.93
N TYR A 22 -4.61 12.94 -1.71
CA TYR A 22 -4.52 12.33 -0.38
C TYR A 22 -3.40 12.95 0.49
N PHE A 23 -2.24 13.24 -0.12
CA PHE A 23 -1.10 13.82 0.60
C PHE A 23 -1.18 15.32 0.86
N LYS A 24 -2.10 16.04 0.21
CA LYS A 24 -2.26 17.49 0.31
C LYS A 24 -3.39 17.92 1.24
N LEU A 25 -4.30 17.00 1.57
CA LEU A 25 -5.45 17.27 2.43
C LEU A 25 -5.03 17.29 3.89
N GLU A 26 -5.38 18.36 4.59
CA GLU A 26 -5.16 18.51 6.03
C GLU A 26 -6.28 17.85 6.83
N ASP A 27 -7.52 17.99 6.37
CA ASP A 27 -8.69 17.38 7.00
C ASP A 27 -8.67 15.85 6.87
N LEU A 28 -8.92 15.18 7.99
CA LEU A 28 -8.91 13.73 8.05
C LEU A 28 -10.10 13.14 7.29
N ALA A 29 -11.30 13.72 7.39
CA ALA A 29 -12.49 13.18 6.74
C ALA A 29 -12.38 13.25 5.22
N GLU A 30 -11.90 14.37 4.67
CA GLU A 30 -11.63 14.52 3.24
C GLU A 30 -10.58 13.53 2.75
N ARG A 31 -9.50 13.35 3.53
CA ARG A 31 -8.45 12.38 3.19
C ARG A 31 -8.98 10.95 3.17
N LEU A 32 -9.83 10.59 4.15
CA LEU A 32 -10.48 9.29 4.21
C LEU A 32 -11.44 9.08 3.04
N ALA A 33 -12.21 10.11 2.65
CA ALA A 33 -13.10 10.03 1.49
C ALA A 33 -12.34 9.73 0.19
N ILE A 34 -11.19 10.37 -0.04
CA ILE A 34 -10.33 10.07 -1.21
C ILE A 34 -9.79 8.64 -1.15
N ARG A 35 -9.34 8.19 0.03
CA ARG A 35 -8.86 6.82 0.23
C ARG A 35 -9.94 5.79 -0.10
N ASP A 36 -11.16 6.02 0.38
CA ASP A 36 -12.27 5.08 0.24
C ASP A 36 -12.73 5.01 -1.21
N ALA A 37 -12.84 6.16 -1.89
CA ALA A 37 -13.12 6.21 -3.33
C ALA A 37 -12.05 5.46 -4.17
N ILE A 38 -10.77 5.60 -3.84
CA ILE A 38 -9.70 4.83 -4.49
C ILE A 38 -9.86 3.33 -4.20
N GLY A 39 -10.18 2.96 -2.97
CA GLY A 39 -10.41 1.57 -2.57
C GLY A 39 -11.57 0.92 -3.33
N GLU A 40 -12.71 1.60 -3.43
CA GLU A 40 -13.87 1.16 -4.20
C GLU A 40 -13.53 0.97 -5.69
N ASN A 41 -12.79 1.92 -6.28
CA ASN A 41 -12.35 1.82 -7.66
C ASN A 41 -11.44 0.61 -7.91
N ILE A 42 -10.52 0.32 -6.99
CA ILE A 42 -9.63 -0.85 -7.06
C ILE A 42 -10.45 -2.15 -6.91
N ALA A 43 -11.36 -2.20 -5.93
CA ALA A 43 -12.21 -3.37 -5.67
C ALA A 43 -13.13 -3.71 -6.86
N ALA A 44 -13.54 -2.70 -7.63
CA ALA A 44 -14.35 -2.87 -8.83
C ALA A 44 -13.58 -3.45 -10.04
N VAL A 45 -12.24 -3.52 -9.99
CA VAL A 45 -11.43 -4.08 -11.09
C VAL A 45 -11.40 -5.60 -10.99
N SER A 46 -12.01 -6.25 -11.98
CA SER A 46 -12.03 -7.71 -12.08
C SER A 46 -10.81 -8.32 -12.77
N SER A 47 -10.09 -7.53 -13.57
CA SER A 47 -8.91 -7.99 -14.31
C SER A 47 -7.67 -8.10 -13.41
N PHE A 48 -7.28 -9.33 -13.07
CA PHE A 48 -6.04 -9.59 -12.32
C PHE A 48 -4.80 -9.05 -13.04
N SER A 49 -4.67 -9.29 -14.35
CA SER A 49 -3.50 -8.84 -15.12
C SER A 49 -3.36 -7.33 -15.14
N LEU A 50 -4.48 -6.59 -15.12
CA LEU A 50 -4.45 -5.13 -15.01
C LEU A 50 -3.93 -4.69 -13.63
N LEU A 51 -4.38 -5.33 -12.56
CA LEU A 51 -3.93 -5.02 -11.19
C LEU A 51 -2.46 -5.41 -10.99
N GLN A 52 -2.04 -6.58 -11.47
CA GLN A 52 -0.65 -7.04 -11.40
C GLN A 52 0.29 -6.08 -12.14
N ASN A 53 -0.07 -5.66 -13.37
CA ASN A 53 0.72 -4.70 -14.12
C ASN A 53 0.74 -3.31 -13.46
N SER A 54 -0.38 -2.88 -12.91
CA SER A 54 -0.48 -1.61 -12.18
C SER A 54 0.38 -1.62 -10.92
N LEU A 55 0.38 -2.73 -10.17
CA LEU A 55 1.23 -2.92 -9.00
C LEU A 55 2.71 -2.87 -9.39
N LYS A 56 3.14 -3.70 -10.36
CA LYS A 56 4.52 -3.74 -10.87
C LYS A 56 5.05 -2.37 -11.27
N LYS A 57 4.26 -1.60 -12.05
CA LYS A 57 4.64 -0.26 -12.52
C LYS A 57 4.79 0.77 -11.39
N ASN A 58 4.09 0.58 -10.28
CA ASN A 58 4.06 1.53 -9.16
C ASN A 58 5.04 1.17 -8.01
N ILE A 59 5.78 0.06 -8.12
CA ILE A 59 6.89 -0.25 -7.21
C ILE A 59 8.13 0.57 -7.62
N ASN A 60 8.16 1.82 -7.22
CA ASN A 60 9.25 2.76 -7.46
C ASN A 60 9.44 3.72 -6.27
N ASN A 61 10.52 4.51 -6.23
CA ASN A 61 10.83 5.37 -5.08
C ASN A 61 10.03 6.69 -5.08
N ASN A 62 8.70 6.59 -5.19
CA ASN A 62 7.78 7.71 -5.13
C ASN A 62 6.62 7.38 -4.17
N LYS A 63 6.32 8.30 -3.25
CA LYS A 63 5.31 8.08 -2.20
C LYS A 63 3.91 7.80 -2.74
N ALA A 64 3.52 8.45 -3.84
CA ALA A 64 2.22 8.24 -4.48
C ALA A 64 2.15 6.86 -5.12
N SER A 65 3.17 6.48 -5.89
CA SER A 65 3.25 5.15 -6.49
C SER A 65 3.22 4.04 -5.44
N LEU A 66 4.06 4.13 -4.39
CA LEU A 66 4.13 3.12 -3.33
C LEU A 66 2.81 2.99 -2.57
N LEU A 67 2.19 4.12 -2.18
CA LEU A 67 0.90 4.07 -1.49
C LEU A 67 -0.17 3.45 -2.39
N PHE A 68 -0.16 3.73 -3.70
CA PHE A 68 -1.09 3.16 -4.64
C PHE A 68 -0.91 1.64 -4.77
N ALA A 69 0.34 1.17 -4.90
CA ALA A 69 0.65 -0.26 -4.94
C ALA A 69 0.22 -0.98 -3.65
N LEU A 70 0.39 -0.36 -2.48
CA LEU A 70 -0.12 -0.89 -1.22
C LEU A 70 -1.65 -0.90 -1.14
N PHE A 71 -2.33 0.07 -1.76
CA PHE A 71 -3.79 0.09 -1.87
C PHE A 71 -4.31 -1.01 -2.80
N ILE A 72 -3.59 -1.35 -3.88
CA ILE A 72 -3.92 -2.51 -4.71
C ILE A 72 -3.97 -3.77 -3.84
N LEU A 73 -2.94 -4.03 -3.03
CA LEU A 73 -2.93 -5.20 -2.14
C LEU A 73 -4.02 -5.15 -1.06
N LYS A 74 -4.39 -3.96 -0.59
CA LYS A 74 -5.37 -3.81 0.49
C LYS A 74 -6.82 -3.97 0.01
N TYR A 75 -7.13 -3.43 -1.16
CA TYR A 75 -8.51 -3.27 -1.62
C TYR A 75 -8.89 -4.13 -2.81
N SER A 76 -7.94 -4.76 -3.50
CA SER A 76 -8.29 -5.71 -4.54
C SER A 76 -8.93 -6.96 -3.96
N ASN A 77 -9.66 -7.70 -4.79
CA ASN A 77 -10.23 -9.00 -4.42
C ASN A 77 -9.19 -10.15 -4.46
N TRP A 78 -7.91 -9.82 -4.67
CA TRP A 78 -6.82 -10.78 -4.80
C TRP A 78 -5.93 -10.74 -3.56
N LYS A 79 -5.42 -11.91 -3.19
CA LYS A 79 -4.52 -12.09 -2.07
C LYS A 79 -3.11 -11.68 -2.46
N SER A 80 -2.29 -11.30 -1.49
CA SER A 80 -0.87 -11.00 -1.75
C SER A 80 -0.12 -12.19 -2.36
N SER A 81 -0.55 -13.42 -2.05
CA SER A 81 0.01 -14.66 -2.61
C SER A 81 -0.33 -14.90 -4.08
N ASP A 82 -1.30 -14.18 -4.64
CA ASP A 82 -1.66 -14.28 -6.05
C ASP A 82 -0.67 -13.51 -6.94
N PHE A 83 0.08 -12.58 -6.36
CA PHE A 83 1.09 -11.78 -7.05
C PHE A 83 2.49 -12.43 -6.95
N GLU A 84 3.41 -11.99 -7.80
CA GLU A 84 4.80 -12.46 -7.76
C GLU A 84 5.45 -12.10 -6.42
N GLU A 85 6.00 -13.10 -5.74
CA GLU A 85 6.59 -12.92 -4.41
C GLU A 85 7.71 -11.87 -4.41
N GLU A 86 8.52 -11.82 -5.46
CA GLU A 86 9.59 -10.82 -5.61
C GLU A 86 9.06 -9.38 -5.64
N ASP A 87 7.95 -9.13 -6.36
CA ASP A 87 7.34 -7.81 -6.43
C ASP A 87 6.77 -7.39 -5.07
N ILE A 88 6.15 -8.33 -4.35
CA ILE A 88 5.61 -8.08 -3.02
C ILE A 88 6.73 -7.77 -2.03
N LYS A 89 7.84 -8.53 -2.07
CA LYS A 89 9.01 -8.26 -1.24
C LYS A 89 9.61 -6.89 -1.53
N LYS A 90 9.75 -6.55 -2.81
CA LYS A 90 10.27 -5.27 -3.25
C LYS A 90 9.38 -4.13 -2.80
N LEU A 91 8.06 -4.26 -2.96
CA LEU A 91 7.08 -3.26 -2.52
C LEU A 91 7.22 -2.97 -1.02
N TYR A 92 7.21 -3.98 -0.17
CA TYR A 92 7.32 -3.78 1.28
C TYR A 92 8.68 -3.21 1.68
N THR A 93 9.78 -3.71 1.08
CA THR A 93 11.13 -3.19 1.34
C THR A 93 11.23 -1.69 1.02
N MET A 94 10.70 -1.26 -0.13
CA MET A 94 10.70 0.15 -0.52
C MET A 94 9.76 0.97 0.35
N SER A 95 8.58 0.43 0.68
CA SER A 95 7.56 1.14 1.44
C SER A 95 7.97 1.39 2.89
N LEU A 96 8.59 0.41 3.56
CA LEU A 96 9.10 0.56 4.93
C LEU A 96 10.25 1.56 5.02
N ARG A 97 10.98 1.80 3.92
CA ARG A 97 12.05 2.79 3.82
C ARG A 97 11.58 4.16 3.30
N SER A 98 10.30 4.31 2.98
CA SER A 98 9.77 5.56 2.43
C SER A 98 9.93 6.72 3.42
N GLU A 99 10.23 7.91 2.91
CA GLU A 99 10.21 9.14 3.72
C GLU A 99 8.80 9.54 4.17
N SER A 100 7.75 8.97 3.58
CA SER A 100 6.37 9.28 3.95
C SER A 100 5.84 8.36 5.06
N THR A 101 5.47 8.95 6.21
CA THR A 101 4.79 8.20 7.29
C THR A 101 3.52 7.50 6.80
N TYR A 102 2.77 8.08 5.86
CA TYR A 102 1.57 7.44 5.30
C TYR A 102 1.87 6.14 4.55
N VAL A 103 2.99 6.10 3.81
CA VAL A 103 3.42 4.91 3.08
C VAL A 103 3.88 3.84 4.07
N ARG A 104 4.75 4.21 5.02
CA ARG A 104 5.26 3.28 6.05
C ARG A 104 4.12 2.71 6.89
N TYR A 105 3.23 3.57 7.39
CA TYR A 105 2.07 3.17 8.17
C TYR A 105 1.16 2.19 7.40
N ARG A 106 0.88 2.47 6.12
CA ARG A 106 0.08 1.55 5.30
C ARG A 106 0.79 0.21 5.07
N ALA A 107 2.10 0.22 4.85
CA ALA A 107 2.88 -1.01 4.69
C ALA A 107 2.82 -1.87 5.96
N LEU A 108 2.99 -1.25 7.14
CA LEU A 108 2.89 -1.92 8.44
C LEU A 108 1.48 -2.50 8.67
N LEU A 109 0.43 -1.74 8.39
CA LEU A 109 -0.94 -2.25 8.47
C LEU A 109 -1.20 -3.43 7.53
N ASN A 110 -0.68 -3.37 6.30
CA ASN A 110 -0.83 -4.47 5.35
C ASN A 110 -0.06 -5.71 5.85
N LEU A 111 1.19 -5.56 6.30
CA LEU A 111 2.01 -6.65 6.85
C LEU A 111 1.43 -7.24 8.14
N LYS A 112 0.82 -6.43 9.01
CA LYS A 112 0.16 -6.93 10.22
C LYS A 112 -0.99 -7.89 9.89
N ASN A 113 -1.72 -7.60 8.82
CA ASN A 113 -2.91 -8.33 8.41
C ASN A 113 -2.66 -9.26 7.21
N ILE A 114 -1.40 -9.49 6.85
CA ILE A 114 -1.07 -10.31 5.69
C ILE A 114 -1.36 -11.78 5.99
N GLU A 115 -1.91 -12.50 5.02
CA GLU A 115 -2.27 -13.91 5.19
C GLU A 115 -1.06 -14.83 5.24
N ASN A 116 0.05 -14.44 4.61
CA ASN A 116 1.27 -15.24 4.53
C ASN A 116 2.25 -14.85 5.65
N GLU A 117 2.24 -15.61 6.75
CA GLU A 117 3.14 -15.39 7.88
C GLU A 117 4.62 -15.53 7.51
N ASN A 118 4.97 -16.47 6.63
CA ASN A 118 6.36 -16.64 6.17
C ASN A 118 6.87 -15.38 5.46
N LEU A 119 6.02 -14.71 4.67
CA LEU A 119 6.35 -13.45 4.04
C LEU A 119 6.46 -12.32 5.09
N ARG A 120 5.54 -12.26 6.06
CA ARG A 120 5.61 -11.29 7.17
C ARG A 120 6.95 -11.41 7.92
N ASN A 121 7.34 -12.64 8.27
CA ASN A 121 8.49 -12.90 9.12
C ASN A 121 9.82 -12.45 8.48
N GLN A 122 9.88 -12.41 7.14
CA GLN A 122 11.03 -11.85 6.41
C GLN A 122 11.26 -10.34 6.66
N PHE A 123 10.28 -9.64 7.23
CA PHE A 123 10.38 -8.21 7.56
C PHE A 123 10.56 -7.92 9.06
N GLU A 124 10.63 -8.93 9.93
CA GLU A 124 10.72 -8.73 11.38
C GLU A 124 11.94 -7.90 11.81
N ASP A 125 13.10 -8.15 11.22
CA ASP A 125 14.31 -7.36 11.46
C ASP A 125 14.11 -5.90 11.06
N GLN A 126 13.44 -5.63 9.94
CA GLN A 126 13.19 -4.27 9.46
C GLN A 126 12.18 -3.55 10.36
N ILE A 127 11.12 -4.23 10.77
CA ILE A 127 10.10 -3.73 11.70
C ILE A 127 10.73 -3.43 13.07
N SER A 128 11.58 -4.33 13.58
CA SER A 128 12.29 -4.14 14.85
C SER A 128 13.23 -2.93 14.80
N LYS A 129 13.94 -2.74 13.69
CA LYS A 129 14.79 -1.55 13.48
C LYS A 129 13.97 -0.26 13.44
N LEU A 130 12.83 -0.27 12.75
CA LEU A 130 11.93 0.89 12.70
C LEU A 130 11.33 1.21 14.07
N HIS A 131 10.97 0.19 14.86
CA HIS A 131 10.47 0.39 16.22
C HIS A 131 11.55 0.97 17.15
N SER A 132 12.78 0.46 17.09
CA SER A 132 13.89 0.91 17.95
C SER A 132 14.43 2.30 17.55
N ASN A 133 14.34 2.66 16.27
CA ASN A 133 14.81 3.95 15.77
C ASN A 133 13.85 4.49 14.71
N PRO A 134 12.67 4.99 15.11
CA PRO A 134 11.67 5.49 14.17
C PRO A 134 12.18 6.75 13.46
N PRO A 135 11.80 6.95 12.18
CA PRO A 135 12.10 8.20 11.49
C PRO A 135 11.55 9.41 12.27
N LYS A 136 12.24 10.55 12.22
CA LYS A 136 11.83 11.78 12.94
C LYS A 136 10.41 12.25 12.62
N ASN A 137 9.90 11.89 11.44
CA ASN A 137 8.55 12.23 10.98
C ASN A 137 7.53 11.10 11.14
N ALA A 138 7.85 10.05 11.91
CA ALA A 138 6.91 8.99 12.23
C ALA A 138 5.70 9.60 12.96
N SER A 139 4.51 9.26 12.49
CA SER A 139 3.27 9.64 13.16
C SER A 139 3.03 8.77 14.40
N GLU A 140 2.22 9.26 15.35
CA GLU A 140 1.81 8.49 16.54
C GLU A 140 1.23 7.12 16.15
N LYS A 141 0.36 7.08 15.13
CA LYS A 141 -0.22 5.83 14.62
C LYS A 141 0.81 4.86 14.04
N GLU A 142 1.88 5.39 13.44
CA GLU A 142 3.00 4.57 12.95
C GLU A 142 3.78 3.95 14.13
N ILE A 143 3.99 4.72 15.20
CA ILE A 143 4.66 4.24 16.41
C ILE A 143 3.81 3.19 17.13
N GLU A 144 2.50 3.43 17.26
CA GLU A 144 1.54 2.50 17.85
C GLU A 144 1.55 1.16 17.14
N ILE A 145 1.43 1.15 15.80
CA ILE A 145 1.39 -0.10 15.04
C ILE A 145 2.74 -0.86 15.12
N LEU A 146 3.87 -0.15 15.16
CA LEU A 146 5.18 -0.78 15.38
C LEU A 146 5.23 -1.48 16.74
N ALA A 147 4.79 -0.81 17.80
CA ALA A 147 4.77 -1.39 19.15
C ALA A 147 3.85 -2.63 19.22
N GLU A 148 2.70 -2.60 18.57
CA GLU A 148 1.81 -3.76 18.48
C GLU A 148 2.44 -4.94 17.74
N MET A 149 3.20 -4.67 16.67
CA MET A 149 3.83 -5.72 15.85
C MET A 149 5.01 -6.42 16.53
N ILE A 150 5.66 -5.77 17.51
CA ILE A 150 6.78 -6.31 18.29
C ILE A 150 6.32 -7.10 19.52
N LYS A 151 5.16 -6.80 20.09
CA LYS A 151 4.62 -7.46 21.29
C LYS A 151 4.08 -8.89 21.05
N LYS A 152 4.49 -9.56 19.97
CA LYS A 152 4.06 -10.93 19.66
C LYS A 152 4.88 -11.96 20.43
#